data_AF-A0AAW0J0Y2-F1
#
_entry.id   AF-A0AAW0J0Y2-F1
#
_cell.length_a   1.000
_cell.length_b   1.000
_cell.length_c   1.000
_cell.angle_alpha   90.00
_cell.angle_beta   90.00
_cell.angle_gamma   90.00
#
_symmetry.space_group_name_H-M   'P 1'
#
loop_
_entity.id
_entity.type
_entity.pdbx_description
1 polymer ?
#
loop_
_entity_poly.entity_id
_entity_poly.type
_entity_poly.pdbx_seq_one_letter_code
_entity_poly.pdbx_strand_id
1 'polypeptide(L)'
;MKDAKGMTALHIAAHPGHRWVMEDILQYCLDCYELVDERGWNALHFVVNSSNSNWADFGVKYIPKFSLLNNLLNEKDAHGNTLSITIPNHCII
;
A
#
# COMPACT_ATOMS: atom_id res chain seq x y z
N MET A 1 10.91 -4.63 6.74
CA MET A 1 12.30 -4.34 6.35
C MET A 1 12.25 -3.33 5.22
N LYS A 2 13.03 -2.25 5.33
CA LYS A 2 13.13 -1.18 4.32
C LYS A 2 14.57 -1.10 3.82
N ASP A 3 14.77 -0.69 2.57
CA ASP A 3 16.09 -0.40 2.04
C ASP A 3 16.59 0.98 2.48
N ALA A 4 17.73 1.41 1.94
CA ALA A 4 18.35 2.71 2.25
C ALA A 4 17.55 3.94 1.77
N LYS A 5 16.43 3.76 1.07
CA LYS A 5 15.50 4.82 0.64
C LYS A 5 14.13 4.68 1.33
N GLY A 6 14.03 3.82 2.35
CA GLY A 6 12.77 3.51 2.99
C GLY A 6 11.84 2.59 2.17
N MET A 7 12.29 2.07 1.03
CA MET A 7 11.46 1.25 0.16
C MET A 7 11.33 -0.17 0.72
N THR A 8 10.11 -0.69 0.66
CA THR A 8 9.77 -2.07 1.02
C THR A 8 9.72 -2.96 -0.22
N ALA A 9 9.63 -4.28 -0.03
CA ALA A 9 9.41 -5.21 -1.13
C ALA A 9 8.20 -4.84 -2.00
N LEU A 10 7.14 -4.26 -1.40
CA LEU A 10 5.95 -3.83 -2.14
C LEU A 10 6.24 -2.61 -3.05
N HIS A 11 7.08 -1.66 -2.61
CA HIS A 11 7.50 -0.54 -3.45
C HIS A 11 8.30 -1.02 -4.67
N ILE A 12 9.18 -2.01 -4.47
CA ILE A 12 9.97 -2.59 -5.55
C ILE A 12 9.06 -3.36 -6.51
N ALA A 13 8.09 -4.13 -5.99
CA ALA A 13 7.11 -4.87 -6.79
C ALA A 13 6.11 -3.95 -7.52
N ALA A 14 5.99 -2.69 -7.11
CA ALA A 14 5.15 -1.69 -7.78
C ALA A 14 5.74 -1.16 -9.10
N HIS A 15 6.93 -1.62 -9.50
CA HIS A 15 7.46 -1.36 -10.83
C HIS A 15 6.84 -2.27 -11.90
N PRO A 16 6.68 -1.78 -13.14
CA PRO A 16 6.15 -2.58 -14.25
C PRO A 16 6.91 -3.91 -14.43
N GLY A 17 6.18 -4.99 -14.70
CA GLY A 17 6.75 -6.33 -14.90
C GLY A 17 6.72 -7.22 -13.65
N HIS A 18 6.42 -6.66 -12.47
CA HIS A 18 6.35 -7.40 -11.20
C HIS A 18 4.92 -7.58 -10.67
N ARG A 19 3.92 -7.54 -11.56
CA ARG A 19 2.49 -7.66 -11.22
C ARG A 19 2.18 -8.81 -10.26
N TRP A 20 2.63 -10.01 -10.61
CA TRP A 20 2.35 -11.22 -9.83
C TRP A 20 2.96 -11.14 -8.44
N VAL A 21 4.17 -10.59 -8.33
CA VAL A 21 4.85 -10.39 -7.03
C VAL A 21 4.08 -9.37 -6.19
N MET A 22 3.59 -8.30 -6.80
CA MET A 22 2.77 -7.32 -6.11
C MET A 22 1.46 -7.95 -5.61
N GLU A 23 0.75 -8.69 -6.47
CA GLU A 23 -0.49 -9.38 -6.09
C GLU A 23 -0.26 -10.42 -4.98
N ASP A 24 0.84 -11.18 -5.03
CA ASP A 24 1.18 -12.19 -4.04
C ASP A 24 1.52 -11.54 -2.67
N ILE A 25 2.33 -10.48 -2.67
CA ILE A 25 2.62 -9.71 -1.43
C ILE A 25 1.32 -9.17 -0.83
N LEU A 26 0.40 -8.67 -1.66
CA LEU A 26 -0.88 -8.14 -1.20
C LEU A 26 -1.82 -9.20 -0.66
N GLN A 27 -1.71 -10.45 -1.15
CA GLN A 27 -2.50 -11.56 -0.64
C GLN A 27 -2.07 -11.98 0.77
N TYR A 28 -0.77 -11.92 1.07
CA TYR A 28 -0.23 -12.32 2.37
C TYR A 28 -0.06 -11.17 3.37
N CYS A 29 0.14 -9.96 2.89
CA CYS A 29 0.35 -8.77 3.71
C CYS A 29 -0.50 -7.63 3.17
N LEU A 30 -1.77 -7.61 3.58
CA LEU A 30 -2.66 -6.50 3.25
C LEU A 30 -2.09 -5.21 3.80
N ASP A 31 -1.71 -5.17 5.10
CA ASP A 31 -1.15 -4.03 5.86
C ASP A 31 0.09 -3.38 5.23
N CYS A 32 0.76 -4.05 4.30
CA CYS A 32 1.93 -3.52 3.62
C CYS A 32 1.62 -2.31 2.71
N TYR A 33 0.34 -2.03 2.42
CA TYR A 33 -0.13 -0.90 1.58
C TYR A 33 0.13 0.50 2.18
N GLU A 34 0.11 0.63 3.50
CA GLU A 34 0.32 1.91 4.19
C GLU A 34 1.79 2.28 4.30
N LEU A 35 2.68 1.32 4.01
CA LEU A 35 4.10 1.56 4.09
C LEU A 35 4.49 2.54 3.01
N VAL A 36 5.10 3.65 3.44
CA VAL A 36 5.66 4.68 2.58
C VAL A 36 7.19 4.62 2.57
N ASP A 37 7.78 5.03 1.45
CA ASP A 37 9.21 5.30 1.33
C ASP A 37 9.60 6.62 2.07
N GLU A 38 10.86 7.01 2.01
CA GLU A 38 11.35 8.26 2.62
C GLU A 38 10.74 9.54 2.02
N ARG A 39 10.10 9.46 0.85
CA ARG A 39 9.40 10.56 0.19
C ARG A 39 7.93 10.62 0.57
N GLY A 40 7.46 9.70 1.40
CA GLY A 40 6.04 9.53 1.72
C GLY A 40 5.26 8.82 0.62
N TRP A 41 5.92 8.18 -0.35
CA TRP A 41 5.24 7.47 -1.44
C TRP A 41 5.03 6.02 -1.03
N ASN A 42 3.77 5.57 -1.03
CA ASN A 42 3.41 4.16 -0.99
C ASN A 42 3.56 3.50 -2.37
N ALA A 43 3.42 2.18 -2.41
CA ALA A 43 3.49 1.38 -3.64
C ALA A 43 2.54 1.84 -4.76
N LEU A 44 1.34 2.36 -4.45
CA LEU A 44 0.41 2.85 -5.47
C LEU A 44 0.92 4.08 -6.20
N HIS A 45 1.64 4.98 -5.52
CA HIS A 45 2.27 6.12 -6.18
C HIS A 45 3.24 5.67 -7.27
N PHE A 46 3.98 4.58 -7.06
CA PHE A 46 4.87 4.02 -8.07
C PHE A 46 4.11 3.42 -9.26
N VAL A 47 2.97 2.75 -9.00
CA VAL A 47 2.14 2.19 -10.07
C VAL A 47 1.50 3.28 -10.94
N VAL A 48 0.93 4.30 -10.33
CA VAL A 48 0.24 5.40 -11.04
C VAL A 48 1.25 6.31 -11.77
N ASN A 49 2.43 6.55 -11.18
CA ASN A 49 3.47 7.39 -11.79
C ASN A 49 4.28 6.67 -12.88
N SER A 50 3.93 5.45 -13.23
CA SER A 50 4.59 4.71 -14.31
C SER A 50 4.25 5.30 -15.68
N SER A 51 5.25 5.38 -16.55
CA SER A 51 5.07 5.74 -17.97
C SER A 51 4.35 4.65 -18.79
N ASN A 52 4.18 3.46 -18.23
CA ASN A 52 3.42 2.36 -18.84
C ASN A 52 1.92 2.53 -18.54
N SER A 53 1.13 2.85 -19.56
CA SER A 53 -0.32 3.07 -19.47
C SER A 53 -1.07 1.87 -18.89
N ASN A 54 -0.71 0.65 -19.30
CA ASN A 54 -1.37 -0.56 -18.83
C ASN A 54 -1.09 -0.82 -17.34
N TRP A 55 0.07 -0.39 -16.86
CA TRP A 55 0.44 -0.47 -15.45
C TRP A 55 -0.28 0.60 -14.63
N ALA A 56 -0.40 1.82 -15.14
CA ALA A 56 -1.19 2.87 -14.51
C ALA A 56 -2.67 2.47 -14.40
N ASP A 57 -3.25 1.89 -15.45
CA ASP A 57 -4.61 1.36 -15.47
C ASP A 57 -4.81 0.25 -14.42
N PHE A 58 -3.80 -0.62 -14.26
CA PHE A 58 -3.78 -1.61 -13.18
C PHE A 58 -3.82 -0.93 -11.81
N GLY A 59 -3.00 0.10 -11.56
CA GLY A 59 -3.02 0.86 -10.31
C GLY A 59 -4.39 1.46 -10.01
N VAL A 60 -5.00 2.13 -11.00
CA VAL A 60 -6.33 2.75 -10.87
C VAL A 60 -7.41 1.72 -10.50
N LYS A 61 -7.33 0.49 -11.04
CA LYS A 61 -8.26 -0.59 -10.68
C LYS A 61 -8.15 -1.03 -9.22
N TYR A 62 -6.97 -0.92 -8.62
CA TYR A 62 -6.72 -1.37 -7.25
C TYR A 62 -6.88 -0.26 -6.22
N ILE A 63 -6.71 1.02 -6.59
CA ILE A 63 -6.92 2.18 -5.68
C ILE A 63 -8.24 2.08 -4.90
N PRO A 64 -9.42 1.80 -5.52
CA PRO A 64 -10.67 1.66 -4.78
C PRO A 64 -10.65 0.51 -3.78
N LYS A 65 -10.00 -0.62 -4.12
CA LYS A 65 -9.87 -1.76 -3.20
C LYS A 65 -9.01 -1.40 -2.01
N PHE A 66 -7.91 -0.68 -2.23
CA PHE A 66 -7.03 -0.21 -1.15
C PHE A 66 -7.73 0.81 -0.26
N SER A 67 -8.45 1.76 -0.84
CA SER A 67 -9.25 2.72 -0.08
C SER A 67 -10.32 2.02 0.76
N LEU A 68 -11.01 1.03 0.19
CA LEU A 68 -11.98 0.21 0.90
C LEU A 68 -11.34 -0.61 2.02
N LEU A 69 -10.20 -1.26 1.76
CA LEU A 69 -9.42 -2.00 2.77
C LEU A 69 -9.01 -1.09 3.92
N ASN A 70 -8.53 0.11 3.63
CA ASN A 70 -8.17 1.09 4.66
C ASN A 70 -9.39 1.52 5.48
N ASN A 71 -10.51 1.78 4.82
CA ASN A 71 -11.76 2.12 5.50
C ASN A 71 -12.25 0.96 6.40
N LEU A 72 -12.17 -0.29 5.93
CA LEU A 72 -12.54 -1.48 6.70
C LEU A 72 -11.60 -1.72 7.88
N LEU A 73 -10.30 -1.49 7.71
CA LEU A 73 -9.32 -1.56 8.81
C LEU A 73 -9.52 -0.43 9.83
N ASN A 74 -10.03 0.72 9.38
CA ASN A 74 -10.34 1.88 10.22
C ASN A 74 -11.78 1.85 10.80
N GLU A 75 -12.61 0.86 10.43
CA GLU A 75 -13.88 0.63 11.10
C GLU A 75 -13.61 0.18 12.54
N LYS A 76 -14.15 0.93 13.49
CA LYS A 76 -14.01 0.66 14.93
C LYS A 76 -15.05 -0.35 15.34
N ASP A 77 -14.68 -1.29 16.20
CA ASP A 77 -15.69 -2.07 16.93
C ASP A 77 -16.49 -1.17 17.89
N ALA A 78 -17.59 -1.70 18.44
CA ALA A 78 -18.47 -0.97 19.37
C ALA A 78 -17.78 -0.53 20.68
N HIS A 79 -16.54 -0.96 20.91
CA HIS A 79 -15.71 -0.60 22.07
C HIS A 79 -14.60 0.39 21.71
N GLY A 80 -14.55 0.87 20.45
CA GLY A 80 -13.51 1.79 20.00
C GLY A 80 -12.16 1.13 19.76
N ASN A 81 -12.08 -0.21 19.80
CA ASN A 81 -10.91 -0.93 19.37
C ASN A 81 -11.02 -1.07 17.84
N THR A 82 -10.29 -0.22 17.13
CA THR A 82 -9.73 -0.62 15.84
C THR A 82 -9.03 -1.96 16.06
N LEU A 83 -9.07 -2.90 15.11
CA LEU A 83 -8.18 -4.07 15.09
C LEU A 83 -6.73 -3.57 15.06
N SER A 84 -6.26 -3.13 16.21
CA SER A 84 -5.05 -2.36 16.40
C SER A 84 -3.94 -3.36 16.58
N ILE A 85 -3.39 -3.84 15.47
CA ILE A 85 -1.95 -4.00 15.43
C ILE A 85 -1.38 -2.59 15.62
N THR A 86 -0.89 -2.35 16.82
CA THR A 86 -0.40 -1.06 17.30
C THR A 86 0.65 -0.50 16.34
N ILE A 87 0.29 0.51 15.54
CA ILE A 87 1.26 1.48 15.03
C ILE A 87 1.04 2.75 15.85
N PRO A 88 1.97 3.11 16.76
CA PRO A 88 1.87 4.37 17.47
C PRO A 88 2.06 5.51 16.47
N ASN A 89 0.98 6.26 16.25
CA ASN A 89 0.94 7.69 15.95
C ASN A 89 2.14 8.29 15.18
N HIS A 90 1.98 8.62 13.90
CA HIS A 90 2.09 10.02 13.45
C HIS A 90 1.66 10.25 11.99
N CYS A 91 0.84 11.30 11.78
CA CYS A 91 0.61 12.08 10.55
C CYS A 91 -0.02 11.33 9.36
N ILE A 92 -1.30 11.53 9.03
CA ILE A 92 -1.89 12.76 8.44
C ILE A 92 -0.91 13.50 7.53
N ILE A 93 -1.00 13.22 6.23
CA ILE A 93 -1.26 14.18 5.15
C ILE A 93 -1.83 13.45 3.94
#